data_AF-A0A0Q5YTN7-F1
#
_entry.id   AF-A0A0Q5YTN7-F1
#
_cell.length_a   1.000
_cell.length_b   1.000
_cell.length_c   1.000
_cell.angle_alpha   90.00
_cell.angle_beta   90.00
_cell.angle_gamma   90.00
#
_symmetry.space_group_name_H-M   'P 1'
#
loop_
_entity.id
_entity.type
_entity.pdbx_description
1 polymer ?
#
loop_
_entity_poly.entity_id
_entity_poly.type
_entity_poly.pdbx_seq_one_letter_code
_entity_poly.pdbx_strand_id
1 'polypeptide(L)' 'MTVSSGSTLTVCLKDAAGAVVGSGACVEIQLKADDDEYFTVAPLSASKLALVITGAGTYRFTHRAGTSCGVFSG' A
#
# COMPACT_ATOMS: atom_id res chain seq x y z
N MET A 1 1.24 7.37 6.42
CA MET A 1 0.30 8.27 5.71
C MET A 1 -0.98 8.33 6.52
N THR A 2 -1.49 9.52 6.82
CA THR A 2 -2.73 9.66 7.59
C THR A 2 -3.86 10.07 6.65
N VAL A 3 -5.00 9.37 6.74
CA VAL A 3 -6.22 9.63 5.99
C VAL A 3 -7.25 10.22 6.95
N SER A 4 -7.75 11.41 6.64
CA SER A 4 -8.79 12.06 7.44
C SER A 4 -10.17 11.48 7.15
N SER A 5 -11.10 11.62 8.10
CA SER A 5 -12.49 11.20 7.91
C SER A 5 -13.12 11.90 6.69
N GLY A 6 -13.86 11.15 5.88
CA GLY A 6 -14.45 11.63 4.63
C GLY A 6 -13.46 11.81 3.48
N SER A 7 -12.17 11.58 3.69
CA SER A 7 -11.17 11.58 2.61
C SER A 7 -10.98 10.19 2.03
N THR A 8 -10.56 10.14 0.76
CA THR A 8 -10.17 8.90 0.09
C THR A 8 -8.70 8.96 -0.31
N LEU A 9 -8.02 7.83 -0.18
CA LEU A 9 -6.64 7.66 -0.61
C LEU A 9 -6.58 6.51 -1.61
N THR A 10 -6.13 6.80 -2.83
CA THR A 10 -5.85 5.77 -3.84
C THR A 10 -4.38 5.42 -3.79
N VAL A 11 -4.09 4.13 -3.64
CA VAL A 11 -2.74 3.58 -3.61
C VAL A 11 -2.57 2.71 -4.83
N CYS A 12 -1.53 2.98 -5.61
CA CYS A 12 -1.21 2.26 -6.84
C CYS A 12 0.18 1.64 -6.75
N LEU A 13 0.29 0.40 -7.19
CA LEU A 13 1.53 -0.32 -7.40
C LEU A 13 1.93 -0.16 -8.88
N LYS A 14 3.08 0.46 -9.10
CA LYS A 14 3.65 0.74 -10.43
C LYS A 14 5.16 0.51 -10.39
N ASP A 15 5.75 0.14 -11.52
CA ASP A 15 7.20 0.20 -11.69
C ASP A 15 7.62 1.58 -12.24
N ALA A 16 8.92 1.76 -12.50
CA ALA A 16 9.45 3.00 -13.06
C ALA A 16 9.00 3.27 -14.51
N ALA A 17 8.53 2.24 -15.23
CA ALA A 17 8.12 2.29 -16.63
C ALA A 17 6.58 2.33 -16.81
N GLY A 18 5.77 2.06 -15.78
CA GLY A 18 4.32 2.08 -15.83
C GLY A 18 3.64 1.10 -14.86
N ALA A 19 2.45 0.64 -15.23
CA ALA A 19 1.63 -0.26 -14.39
C ALA A 19 2.09 -1.73 -14.42
N VAL A 20 3.13 -2.05 -15.20
CA VAL A 20 3.72 -3.38 -15.20
C VAL A 20 4.49 -3.52 -13.91
N VAL A 21 4.24 -4.57 -13.14
CA VAL A 21 5.06 -4.88 -11.98
C VAL A 21 5.39 -6.36 -12.01
N GLY A 22 6.62 -6.69 -11.63
CA GLY A 22 7.07 -8.08 -11.58
C GLY A 22 6.12 -8.91 -10.73
N SER A 23 5.91 -10.17 -11.09
CA SER A 23 5.00 -11.09 -10.40
C SER A 23 5.29 -11.27 -8.90
N GLY A 24 6.51 -10.94 -8.46
CA GLY A 24 6.86 -10.90 -7.05
C GLY A 24 6.39 -9.64 -6.30
N ALA A 25 6.20 -8.51 -6.97
CA ALA A 25 5.98 -7.23 -6.31
C ALA A 25 4.76 -7.31 -5.37
N CYS A 26 5.00 -7.03 -4.09
CA CYS A 26 3.99 -7.11 -3.06
C CYS A 26 4.19 -5.99 -2.02
N VAL A 27 3.12 -5.27 -1.74
CA VAL A 27 3.08 -4.19 -0.75
C VAL A 27 1.97 -4.48 0.21
N GLU A 28 2.30 -4.65 1.49
CA GLU A 28 1.34 -4.80 2.56
C GLU A 28 0.93 -3.41 3.05
N ILE A 29 -0.38 -3.18 3.09
CA ILE A 29 -1.00 -2.00 3.63
C ILE A 29 -1.42 -2.34 5.05
N GLN A 30 -0.89 -1.59 6.00
CA GLN A 30 -1.14 -1.79 7.42
C GLN A 30 -1.83 -0.56 8.00
N LEU A 31 -2.79 -0.77 8.89
CA LEU A 31 -3.46 0.28 9.67
C LEU A 31 -2.92 0.26 11.09
N LYS A 32 -2.54 1.44 11.59
CA LYS A 32 -2.16 1.66 12.98
C LYS A 32 -3.40 1.63 13.87
N ALA A 33 -3.38 0.79 14.89
CA ALA A 33 -4.36 0.75 15.96
C ALA A 33 -4.01 1.75 17.08
N ASP A 34 -4.94 1.92 18.02
CA ASP A 34 -4.79 2.83 19.16
C ASP A 34 -3.60 2.48 20.07
N ASP A 35 -3.17 1.22 20.11
CA ASP A 35 -2.01 0.74 20.88
C ASP A 35 -0.66 0.89 20.14
N ASP A 36 -0.61 1.67 19.06
CA ASP A 36 0.56 1.80 18.17
C ASP A 36 0.91 0.53 17.35
N GLU A 37 0.16 -0.56 17.52
CA GLU A 37 0.30 -1.78 16.71
C GLU A 37 -0.18 -1.58 15.27
N TYR A 38 0.44 -2.28 14.31
CA TYR A 38 0.07 -2.23 12.90
C TYR A 38 -0.55 -3.54 12.42
N PHE A 39 -1.76 -3.47 11.86
CA PHE A 39 -2.49 -4.61 11.33
C PHE A 39 -2.55 -4.57 9.80
N THR A 40 -2.21 -5.67 9.14
CA THR A 40 -2.36 -5.76 7.67
C THR A 40 -3.83 -5.77 7.30
N VAL A 41 -4.26 -4.75 6.56
CA VAL A 41 -5.65 -4.59 6.11
C VAL A 41 -5.84 -5.04 4.66
N ALA A 42 -4.80 -4.91 3.82
CA ALA A 42 -4.82 -5.36 2.44
C ALA A 42 -3.42 -5.44 1.83
N PRO A 43 -3.16 -6.35 0.88
CA PRO A 43 -1.99 -6.29 0.02
C PRO A 43 -2.30 -5.67 -1.35
N LEU A 44 -1.28 -5.04 -1.95
CA LEU A 44 -1.17 -4.80 -3.39
C LEU A 44 -0.19 -5.80 -3.98
N SER A 45 -0.48 -6.29 -5.17
CA SER A 45 0.37 -7.23 -5.90
C SER A 45 0.22 -7.06 -7.41
N ALA A 46 0.99 -7.80 -8.20
CA ALA A 46 0.83 -7.80 -9.66
C ALA A 46 -0.59 -8.15 -10.13
N SER A 47 -1.36 -8.90 -9.33
CA SER A 47 -2.77 -9.22 -9.60
C SER A 47 -3.76 -8.16 -9.08
N LYS A 48 -3.30 -7.25 -8.22
CA LYS A 48 -4.09 -6.18 -7.61
C LYS A 48 -3.25 -4.91 -7.51
N LEU A 49 -3.23 -4.17 -8.61
CA LEU A 49 -2.36 -3.01 -8.80
C LEU A 49 -2.85 -1.76 -8.05
N ALA A 50 -4.13 -1.68 -7.66
CA ALA A 50 -4.65 -0.50 -6.99
C ALA A 50 -5.63 -0.87 -5.86
N LEU A 51 -5.67 0.00 -4.86
CA LEU A 51 -6.64 -0.05 -3.76
C LEU A 51 -7.06 1.36 -3.38
N VAL A 52 -8.36 1.54 -3.16
CA VAL A 52 -8.91 2.75 -2.56
C VAL A 52 -9.12 2.50 -1.07
N ILE A 53 -8.55 3.38 -0.25
CA ILE A 53 -8.72 3.42 1.19
C ILE A 53 -9.69 4.57 1.49
N THR A 54 -10.81 4.25 2.13
CA THR A 54 -11.85 5.21 2.53
C THR A 54 -11.97 5.37 4.04
N GLY A 55 -11.30 4.51 4.81
CA GLY A 55 -11.26 4.58 6.26
C GLY A 55 -10.30 5.67 6.74
N ALA A 56 -10.73 6.41 7.76
CA ALA A 56 -9.82 7.29 8.47
C ALA A 56 -8.81 6.46 9.27
N GLY A 57 -7.56 6.93 9.33
CA GLY A 57 -6.54 6.23 10.09
C GLY A 57 -5.13 6.54 9.63
N THR A 58 -4.16 5.98 10.35
CA THR A 58 -2.75 6.08 9.98
C THR A 58 -2.31 4.77 9.35
N TYR A 59 -1.95 4.84 8.07
CA TYR A 59 -1.54 3.70 7.27
C TYR A 59 -0.03 3.66 7.07
N ARG A 60 0.53 2.45 7.07
CA ARG A 60 1.91 2.13 6.71
C ARG A 60 1.91 1.21 5.51
N PHE A 61 2.84 1.44 4.60
CA PHE A 61 3.04 0.63 3.40
C PHE A 61 4.38 -0.06 3.54
N THR A 62 4.39 -1.39 3.56
CA THR A 62 5.61 -2.19 3.72
C THR A 62 5.76 -3.12 2.54
N HIS A 63 6.91 -3.07 1.87
CA HIS A 63 7.25 -4.10 0.91
C HIS A 63 7.52 -5.43 1.62
N ARG A 64 7.21 -6.57 1.00
CA ARG A 64 7.83 -7.81 1.45
C ARG A 64 9.27 -7.85 0.96
N ALA A 65 10.21 -7.96 1.89
CA ALA A 65 11.61 -8.21 1.56
C ALA A 65 11.70 -9.55 0.80
N GLY A 66 12.05 -9.49 -0.49
CA GLY A 66 12.16 -10.67 -1.35
C GLY A 66 11.76 -10.42 -2.80
N THR A 67 11.02 -9.35 -3.08
CA THR A 67 10.54 -9.07 -4.44
C THR A 67 10.81 -7.62 -4.82
N SER A 68 11.55 -7.46 -5.93
CA SER A 68 12.13 -6.22 -6.43
C SER A 68 11.18 -5.02 -6.27
N CYS A 69 11.45 -4.19 -5.26
CA CYS A 69 10.56 -3.11 -4.88
C CYS A 69 10.72 -1.95 -5.86
N GLY A 70 9.77 -1.81 -6.79
CA GLY A 70 9.58 -0.59 -7.56
C GLY A 70 9.45 0.60 -6.61
N VAL A 71 10.11 1.70 -6.97
CA VAL A 71 10.21 2.94 -6.19
C VAL A 71 8.84 3.61 -6.04
N PHE A 72 8.47 3.95 -4.81
CA PHE A 72 7.33 4.81 -4.51
C PHE A 72 7.71 6.28 -4.75
N SER A 73 6.88 7.01 -5.49
CA SER A 73 6.93 8.48 -5.55
C SER A 73 5.62 8.99 -4.96
N GLY A 74 5.73 9.76 -3.87
CA GLY A 74 4.64 10.56 -3.28
C GLY A 74 4.70 12.00 -3.74
#